data_AF-A0A3N5MBB0-F1
#
_entry.id   AF-A0A3N5MBB0-F1
#
_cell.length_a   1.000
_cell.length_b   1.000
_cell.length_c   1.000
_cell.angle_alpha   90.00
_cell.angle_beta   90.00
_cell.angle_gamma   90.00
#
_symmetry.space_group_name_H-M   'P 1'
#
loop_
_entity.id
_entity.type
_entity.pdbx_description
1 polymer ?
#
loop_
_entity_poly.entity_id
_entity_poly.type
_entity_poly.pdbx_seq_one_letter_code
_entity_poly.pdbx_strand_id
1 'polypeptide(L)'
;NFTTVEVPAGTDGDGSSQGNEPRSLPAGTDFRIRLHKKEADVLRLYVPGLLRQAFDTLSTRYGYRPKTPLYLEMFPDHEDFAVRTLGLPGLGALGVCFGPGMVMDSPSARPKGGFHWGSTLWHEFAHVITLGMTDHKVPRWLSEGISVMEEHKARPGWGDSVALEALKGIQEKKLLPIAELNAGFQRPSFPGQVQLSYFQAGEACDFIEKEFGFQAILDLLKGFKEDKPLETVLSSVLRLTPQEFDTRFNQFLLARHAAGLKALDFELLKQEDTLESPEKLQALLVTKPDSFLVNLRLGKYYVDEKQPEKAVPYLQKAKSLYPGYDKPDNPYLQLAEVYKAQNNIPAAIAELEALTAVNASNFDALKQLGQWLKETGKTGPALQVLENAVYVYPFDTDVHKLLAEVGSSQGKLEMALREYRAILALEPVDRAAAHFDVANVLFELGMRAEAKQQVLAALEIAPAFEPAQELLLKLSQ
;
A
#
# COMPACT_ATOMS: atom_id res chain seq x y z
N ASN A 1 16.53 -5.45 -21.76
CA ASN A 1 15.07 -5.69 -21.68
C ASN A 1 14.29 -4.62 -20.90
N PHE A 2 14.81 -3.39 -20.79
CA PHE A 2 14.14 -2.31 -20.06
C PHE A 2 13.74 -1.18 -21.00
N THR A 3 12.69 -0.47 -20.63
CA THR A 3 12.24 0.81 -21.21
C THR A 3 12.54 1.90 -20.20
N THR A 4 13.04 3.04 -20.66
CA THR A 4 13.29 4.21 -19.81
C THR A 4 12.19 5.24 -20.04
N VAL A 5 11.57 5.70 -18.95
CA VAL A 5 10.61 6.81 -18.93
C VAL A 5 11.31 7.98 -18.25
N GLU A 6 11.49 9.08 -18.98
CA GLU A 6 11.98 10.33 -18.41
C GLU A 6 10.78 11.21 -18.03
N VAL A 7 10.72 11.61 -16.77
CA VAL A 7 9.68 12.50 -16.26
C VAL A 7 10.29 13.89 -16.14
N PRO A 8 9.77 14.90 -16.87
CA PRO A 8 10.30 16.26 -16.80
C PRO A 8 10.12 16.86 -15.41
N ALA A 9 10.88 17.91 -15.13
CA ALA A 9 10.71 18.72 -13.95
C ALA A 9 9.28 19.24 -13.88
N GLY A 10 8.62 19.04 -12.73
CA GLY A 10 7.27 19.56 -12.52
C GLY A 10 7.25 21.08 -12.62
N THR A 11 6.27 21.64 -13.33
CA THR A 11 5.90 23.05 -13.13
C THR A 11 5.13 23.14 -11.83
N ASP A 12 5.60 23.94 -10.87
CA ASP A 12 4.82 24.28 -9.68
C ASP A 12 3.47 24.88 -10.14
N GLY A 13 2.34 24.20 -9.91
CA GLY A 13 1.02 24.80 -10.10
C GLY A 13 -0.08 23.86 -10.58
N ASP A 14 -0.89 23.42 -9.61
CA ASP A 14 -2.35 23.38 -9.60
C ASP A 14 -3.13 23.09 -10.91
N GLY A 15 -3.95 22.04 -10.87
CA GLY A 15 -4.98 21.76 -11.86
C GLY A 15 -6.13 22.75 -11.75
N SER A 16 -5.91 24.00 -12.16
CA SER A 16 -6.99 24.92 -12.54
C SER A 16 -6.49 25.91 -13.59
N SER A 17 -7.24 26.02 -14.68
CA SER A 17 -6.95 26.91 -15.79
C SER A 17 -7.17 28.38 -15.40
N GLN A 18 -6.20 29.25 -15.68
CA GLN A 18 -6.37 30.56 -16.35
C GLN A 18 -5.06 31.35 -16.37
N GLY A 19 -4.68 31.89 -17.54
CA GLY A 19 -3.75 33.01 -17.65
C GLY A 19 -2.60 32.81 -18.63
N ASN A 20 -2.75 33.37 -19.83
CA ASN A 20 -1.68 33.59 -20.81
C ASN A 20 -0.55 34.44 -20.21
N GLU A 21 0.62 33.85 -19.99
CA GLU A 21 1.94 34.40 -20.33
C GLU A 21 3.03 33.33 -20.06
N PRO A 22 4.08 33.20 -20.89
CA PRO A 22 5.04 32.11 -20.76
C PRO A 22 6.01 32.40 -19.60
N ARG A 23 5.68 31.92 -18.40
CA ARG A 23 6.68 31.75 -17.34
C ARG A 23 7.55 30.55 -17.67
N SER A 24 8.68 30.81 -18.31
CA SER A 24 9.72 29.79 -18.53
C SER A 24 10.32 29.36 -17.18
N LEU A 25 9.93 28.18 -16.70
CA LEU A 25 10.66 27.37 -15.72
C LEU A 25 11.50 26.32 -16.48
N PRO A 26 12.69 25.92 -15.97
CA PRO A 26 13.77 25.37 -16.79
C PRO A 26 13.52 23.93 -17.26
N ALA A 27 14.06 23.61 -18.44
CA ALA A 27 14.17 22.24 -18.94
C ALA A 27 15.14 21.42 -18.05
N GLY A 28 14.60 20.38 -17.40
CA GLY A 28 15.34 19.41 -16.59
C GLY A 28 14.48 18.15 -16.36
N THR A 29 15.10 17.04 -15.97
CA THR A 29 14.43 15.76 -15.72
C THR A 29 14.41 15.50 -14.22
N ASP A 30 13.22 15.30 -13.64
CA ASP A 30 13.10 14.96 -12.21
C ASP A 30 13.32 13.47 -11.97
N PHE A 31 12.76 12.62 -12.82
CA PHE A 31 12.85 11.16 -12.66
C PHE A 31 13.32 10.46 -13.92
N ARG A 32 14.19 9.48 -13.74
CA ARG A 32 14.54 8.47 -14.75
C ARG A 32 14.08 7.11 -14.24
N ILE A 33 13.01 6.59 -14.84
CA ILE A 33 12.35 5.37 -14.40
C ILE A 33 12.67 4.26 -15.41
N ARG A 34 13.22 3.15 -14.94
CA ARG A 34 13.54 1.96 -15.74
C ARG A 34 12.55 0.85 -15.40
N LEU A 35 11.71 0.51 -16.37
CA LEU A 35 10.68 -0.54 -16.25
C LEU A 35 11.01 -1.69 -17.19
N HIS A 36 10.77 -2.93 -16.76
CA HIS A 36 10.97 -4.07 -17.64
C HIS A 36 9.93 -4.07 -18.77
N LYS A 37 10.35 -4.38 -20.00
CA LYS A 37 9.49 -4.27 -21.21
C LYS A 37 8.15 -5.01 -21.11
N LYS A 38 8.10 -6.12 -20.37
CA LYS A 38 6.88 -6.95 -20.19
C LYS A 38 5.75 -6.25 -19.44
N GLU A 39 6.07 -5.23 -18.66
CA GLU A 39 5.13 -4.57 -17.74
C GLU A 39 5.17 -3.04 -17.87
N ALA A 40 6.13 -2.52 -18.64
CA ALA A 40 6.35 -1.09 -18.82
C ALA A 40 5.12 -0.35 -19.36
N ASP A 41 4.35 -0.98 -20.25
CA ASP A 41 3.20 -0.32 -20.89
C ASP A 41 2.07 0.01 -19.91
N VAL A 42 1.90 -0.82 -18.87
CA VAL A 42 0.95 -0.60 -17.77
C VAL A 42 1.58 0.27 -16.69
N LEU A 43 2.79 -0.07 -16.21
CA LEU A 43 3.41 0.62 -15.07
C LEU A 43 3.71 2.09 -15.35
N ARG A 44 4.02 2.47 -16.60
CA ARG A 44 4.24 3.87 -16.99
C ARG A 44 3.01 4.76 -16.76
N LEU A 45 1.82 4.19 -16.64
CA LEU A 45 0.58 4.93 -16.40
C LEU A 45 0.41 5.34 -14.93
N TYR A 46 1.10 4.66 -14.00
CA TYR A 46 0.89 4.83 -12.56
C TYR A 46 2.16 5.26 -11.81
N VAL A 47 3.31 4.67 -12.13
CA VAL A 47 4.58 4.91 -11.42
C VAL A 47 4.99 6.38 -11.43
N PRO A 48 4.97 7.12 -12.56
CA PRO A 48 5.35 8.54 -12.56
C PRO A 48 4.46 9.40 -11.65
N GLY A 49 3.15 9.14 -11.64
CA GLY A 49 2.19 9.88 -10.82
C GLY A 49 2.40 9.66 -9.33
N LEU A 50 2.59 8.40 -8.92
CA LEU A 50 2.85 8.08 -7.52
C LEU A 50 4.20 8.64 -7.04
N LEU A 51 5.24 8.54 -7.87
CA LEU A 51 6.57 9.07 -7.55
C LEU A 51 6.55 10.59 -7.42
N ARG A 52 5.79 11.28 -8.27
CA ARG A 52 5.54 12.72 -8.13
C ARG A 52 4.84 13.04 -6.82
N GLN A 53 3.77 12.31 -6.49
CA GLN A 53 3.02 12.50 -5.25
C GLN A 53 3.93 12.35 -4.01
N ALA A 54 4.77 11.30 -4.00
CA ALA A 54 5.74 11.08 -2.92
C ALA A 54 6.77 12.22 -2.85
N PHE A 55 7.31 12.65 -4.00
CA PHE A 55 8.25 13.78 -4.08
C PHE A 55 7.66 15.05 -3.49
N ASP A 56 6.49 15.48 -3.95
CA ASP A 56 5.90 16.75 -3.53
C ASP A 56 5.47 16.70 -2.05
N THR A 57 4.85 15.60 -1.63
CA THR A 57 4.34 15.42 -0.26
C THR A 57 5.49 15.38 0.74
N LEU A 58 6.47 14.51 0.52
CA LEU A 58 7.56 14.29 1.47
C LEU A 58 8.58 15.44 1.42
N SER A 59 8.84 16.03 0.26
CA SER A 59 9.73 17.21 0.21
C SER A 59 9.14 18.40 0.99
N THR A 60 7.83 18.61 0.87
CA THR A 60 7.13 19.68 1.60
C THR A 60 7.13 19.41 3.10
N ARG A 61 6.74 18.19 3.51
CA ARG A 61 6.64 17.81 4.92
C ARG A 61 7.97 17.92 5.65
N TYR A 62 9.06 17.50 5.02
CA TYR A 62 10.39 17.50 5.63
C TYR A 62 11.22 18.76 5.36
N GLY A 63 10.71 19.70 4.54
CA GLY A 63 11.45 20.90 4.16
C GLY A 63 12.75 20.60 3.41
N TYR A 64 12.81 19.47 2.70
CA TYR A 64 13.99 19.01 1.98
C TYR A 64 13.61 18.58 0.57
N ARG A 65 14.18 19.24 -0.44
CA ARG A 65 13.99 18.85 -1.84
C ARG A 65 15.20 18.06 -2.33
N PRO A 66 15.05 16.77 -2.70
CA PRO A 66 16.15 15.97 -3.24
C PRO A 66 16.74 16.57 -4.51
N LYS A 67 18.04 16.35 -4.73
CA LYS A 67 18.71 16.71 -5.98
C LYS A 67 18.25 15.79 -7.11
N THR A 68 17.86 16.38 -8.25
CA THR A 68 17.40 15.65 -9.44
C THR A 68 18.50 15.58 -10.50
N PRO A 69 18.46 14.58 -11.42
CA PRO A 69 17.44 13.52 -11.54
C PRO A 69 17.55 12.44 -10.46
N LEU A 70 16.41 11.95 -10.00
CA LEU A 70 16.28 10.74 -9.19
C LEU A 70 16.03 9.53 -10.11
N TYR A 71 16.44 8.35 -9.66
CA TYR A 71 16.39 7.11 -10.45
C TYR A 71 15.51 6.07 -9.77
N LEU A 72 14.67 5.39 -10.55
CA LEU A 72 13.88 4.24 -10.09
C LEU A 72 14.08 3.09 -11.07
N GLU A 73 14.39 1.90 -10.58
CA GLU A 73 14.42 0.67 -11.39
C GLU A 73 13.57 -0.43 -10.74
N MET A 74 12.65 -1.02 -11.52
CA MET A 74 11.72 -2.05 -11.05
C MET A 74 11.99 -3.38 -11.75
N PHE A 75 12.08 -4.46 -10.98
CA PHE A 75 12.43 -5.80 -11.45
C PHE A 75 11.24 -6.77 -11.38
N PRO A 76 10.84 -7.43 -12.48
CA PRO A 76 9.70 -8.36 -12.51
C PRO A 76 10.04 -9.75 -11.93
N ASP A 77 11.28 -9.96 -11.48
CA ASP A 77 11.75 -11.20 -10.88
C ASP A 77 12.56 -10.85 -9.62
N HIS A 78 12.18 -11.47 -8.50
CA HIS A 78 12.75 -11.15 -7.20
C HIS A 78 14.22 -11.58 -7.07
N GLU A 79 14.61 -12.69 -7.71
CA GLU A 79 16.00 -13.17 -7.64
C GLU A 79 16.93 -12.26 -8.44
N ASP A 80 16.49 -11.78 -9.61
CA ASP A 80 17.20 -10.75 -10.38
C ASP A 80 17.40 -9.48 -9.56
N PHE A 81 16.39 -9.05 -8.80
CA PHE A 81 16.50 -7.94 -7.85
C PHE A 81 17.55 -8.24 -6.77
N ALA A 82 17.38 -9.34 -6.02
CA ALA A 82 18.20 -9.68 -4.86
C ALA A 82 19.69 -9.84 -5.23
N VAL A 83 19.99 -10.52 -6.34
CA VAL A 83 21.35 -10.71 -6.82
C VAL A 83 22.00 -9.38 -7.22
N ARG A 84 21.27 -8.48 -7.88
CA ARG A 84 21.84 -7.23 -8.41
C ARG A 84 22.00 -6.15 -7.36
N THR A 85 21.18 -6.14 -6.31
CA THR A 85 21.18 -5.09 -5.29
C THR A 85 21.92 -5.52 -4.03
N LEU A 86 21.75 -6.77 -3.60
CA LEU A 86 22.24 -7.26 -2.31
C LEU A 86 23.36 -8.30 -2.45
N GLY A 87 23.65 -8.76 -3.67
CA GLY A 87 24.74 -9.70 -3.96
C GLY A 87 24.49 -11.12 -3.47
N LEU A 88 23.29 -11.42 -2.95
CA LEU A 88 22.90 -12.73 -2.44
C LEU A 88 21.41 -13.02 -2.76
N PRO A 89 21.10 -14.20 -3.33
CA PRO A 89 19.71 -14.64 -3.51
C PRO A 89 19.03 -14.95 -2.17
N GLY A 90 17.70 -14.79 -2.09
CA GLY A 90 16.91 -15.14 -0.91
C GLY A 90 16.83 -14.09 0.22
N LEU A 91 17.29 -12.85 -0.01
CA LEU A 91 17.03 -11.72 0.88
C LEU A 91 15.62 -11.16 0.63
N GLY A 92 14.75 -11.20 1.64
CA GLY A 92 13.36 -10.73 1.56
C GLY A 92 13.17 -9.21 1.47
N ALA A 93 14.16 -8.46 0.99
CA ALA A 93 13.98 -7.04 0.72
C ALA A 93 13.02 -6.85 -0.46
N LEU A 94 12.17 -5.83 -0.38
CA LEU A 94 11.23 -5.47 -1.45
C LEU A 94 11.72 -4.24 -2.23
N GLY A 95 12.58 -3.44 -1.61
CA GLY A 95 13.22 -2.27 -2.18
C GLY A 95 14.52 -1.93 -1.46
N VAL A 96 15.35 -1.12 -2.11
CA VAL A 96 16.56 -0.52 -1.55
C VAL A 96 16.76 0.88 -2.13
N CYS A 97 17.10 1.82 -1.25
CA CYS A 97 17.46 3.19 -1.61
C CYS A 97 18.97 3.45 -1.39
N PHE A 98 19.63 4.04 -2.38
CA PHE A 98 21.05 4.43 -2.36
C PHE A 98 21.23 5.95 -2.40
N GLY A 99 20.29 6.72 -1.85
CA GLY A 99 20.26 8.18 -1.96
C GLY A 99 19.40 8.62 -3.14
N PRO A 100 19.97 9.05 -4.30
CA PRO A 100 19.16 9.46 -5.44
C PRO A 100 18.58 8.30 -6.26
N GLY A 101 18.95 7.05 -5.97
CA GLY A 101 18.51 5.86 -6.69
C GLY A 101 17.69 4.92 -5.80
N MET A 102 16.55 4.48 -6.31
CA MET A 102 15.67 3.48 -5.71
C MET A 102 15.63 2.27 -6.64
N VAL A 103 15.72 1.08 -6.07
CA VAL A 103 15.58 -0.18 -6.79
C VAL A 103 14.59 -1.05 -6.04
N MET A 104 13.62 -1.65 -6.71
CA MET A 104 12.60 -2.45 -6.05
C MET A 104 12.07 -3.60 -6.90
N ASP A 105 11.42 -4.55 -6.22
CA ASP A 105 10.55 -5.53 -6.86
C ASP A 105 9.44 -4.80 -7.63
N SER A 106 9.10 -5.33 -8.79
CA SER A 106 7.91 -4.93 -9.56
C SER A 106 6.71 -5.76 -9.13
N PRO A 107 5.46 -5.37 -9.43
CA PRO A 107 4.28 -6.07 -8.92
C PRO A 107 4.21 -7.53 -9.39
N SER A 108 4.81 -7.84 -10.54
CA SER A 108 4.85 -9.19 -11.11
C SER A 108 5.92 -10.10 -10.47
N ALA A 109 6.85 -9.55 -9.69
CA ALA A 109 7.89 -10.32 -9.01
C ALA A 109 7.36 -11.14 -7.83
N ARG A 110 6.11 -10.90 -7.42
CA ARG A 110 5.47 -11.51 -6.26
C ARG A 110 4.10 -12.05 -6.64
N PRO A 111 3.59 -13.06 -5.91
CA PRO A 111 2.21 -13.51 -6.07
C PRO A 111 1.23 -12.35 -5.88
N LYS A 112 0.14 -12.35 -6.65
CA LYS A 112 -0.95 -11.39 -6.54
C LYS A 112 -1.44 -11.31 -5.09
N GLY A 113 -1.52 -10.08 -4.55
CA GLY A 113 -1.92 -9.82 -3.16
C GLY A 113 -0.81 -10.02 -2.11
N GLY A 114 0.36 -10.54 -2.50
CA GLY A 114 1.51 -10.72 -1.62
C GLY A 114 2.48 -9.53 -1.58
N PHE A 115 2.21 -8.47 -2.35
CA PHE A 115 3.08 -7.31 -2.44
C PHE A 115 2.29 -6.05 -2.79
N HIS A 116 2.48 -5.00 -1.98
CA HIS A 116 1.87 -3.70 -2.22
C HIS A 116 2.91 -2.71 -2.76
N TRP A 117 3.18 -2.80 -4.07
CA TRP A 117 4.23 -2.01 -4.72
C TRP A 117 4.09 -0.50 -4.53
N GLY A 118 2.86 0.03 -4.40
CA GLY A 118 2.67 1.47 -4.16
C GLY A 118 3.19 1.93 -2.79
N SER A 119 2.93 1.15 -1.73
CA SER A 119 3.44 1.42 -0.38
C SER A 119 4.97 1.34 -0.37
N THR A 120 5.53 0.28 -0.97
CA THR A 120 6.98 0.11 -1.05
C THR A 120 7.66 1.24 -1.82
N LEU A 121 7.09 1.73 -2.94
CA LEU A 121 7.64 2.89 -3.63
C LEU A 121 7.67 4.13 -2.72
N TRP A 122 6.60 4.35 -1.96
CA TRP A 122 6.53 5.45 -0.99
C TRP A 122 7.56 5.32 0.12
N HIS A 123 7.74 4.11 0.67
CA HIS A 123 8.77 3.77 1.65
C HIS A 123 10.18 4.07 1.13
N GLU A 124 10.51 3.58 -0.07
CA GLU A 124 11.83 3.83 -0.67
C GLU A 124 12.05 5.33 -0.95
N PHE A 125 10.98 6.07 -1.26
CA PHE A 125 11.07 7.51 -1.42
C PHE A 125 11.31 8.23 -0.08
N ALA A 126 10.72 7.77 1.02
CA ALA A 126 11.01 8.31 2.35
C ALA A 126 12.50 8.17 2.70
N HIS A 127 13.16 7.09 2.29
CA HIS A 127 14.62 6.96 2.41
C HIS A 127 15.40 8.01 1.59
N VAL A 128 14.93 8.41 0.40
CA VAL A 128 15.56 9.49 -0.38
C VAL A 128 15.63 10.79 0.44
N ILE A 129 14.57 11.08 1.19
CA ILE A 129 14.48 12.24 2.08
C ILE A 129 15.42 12.09 3.27
N THR A 130 15.30 11.01 4.05
CA THR A 130 16.06 10.86 5.30
C THR A 130 17.56 10.74 5.05
N LEU A 131 17.99 9.99 4.04
CA LEU A 131 19.39 9.86 3.65
C LEU A 131 19.93 11.20 3.13
N GLY A 132 19.16 11.90 2.30
CA GLY A 132 19.55 13.18 1.74
C GLY A 132 19.67 14.30 2.77
N MET A 133 18.74 14.37 3.73
CA MET A 133 18.78 15.37 4.81
C MET A 133 20.00 15.20 5.71
N THR A 134 20.41 13.96 5.94
CA THR A 134 21.43 13.59 6.94
C THR A 134 22.80 13.30 6.36
N ASP A 135 23.00 13.47 5.05
CA ASP A 135 24.22 13.05 4.36
C ASP A 135 24.57 11.58 4.67
N HIS A 136 23.54 10.71 4.66
CA HIS A 136 23.61 9.28 4.97
C HIS A 136 23.99 8.92 6.42
N LYS A 137 23.95 9.87 7.36
CA LYS A 137 24.30 9.62 8.77
C LYS A 137 23.13 9.21 9.67
N VAL A 138 21.90 9.25 9.16
CA VAL A 138 20.71 8.80 9.92
C VAL A 138 20.89 7.34 10.38
N PRO A 139 20.63 7.01 11.65
CA PRO A 139 20.64 5.61 12.08
C PRO A 139 19.54 4.84 11.37
N ARG A 140 19.81 3.56 11.06
CA ARG A 140 18.89 2.73 10.30
C ARG A 140 17.49 2.68 10.92
N TRP A 141 17.39 2.50 12.23
CA TRP A 141 16.09 2.47 12.90
C TRP A 141 15.25 3.72 12.65
N LEU A 142 15.85 4.92 12.62
CA LEU A 142 15.11 6.15 12.41
C LEU A 142 14.68 6.28 10.94
N SER A 143 15.54 5.89 10.00
CA SER A 143 15.21 5.91 8.57
C SER A 143 14.10 4.92 8.23
N GLU A 144 14.20 3.68 8.72
CA GLU A 144 13.17 2.64 8.53
C GLU A 144 11.86 3.02 9.24
N GLY A 145 11.96 3.52 10.47
CA GLY A 145 10.80 3.94 11.26
C GLY A 145 10.04 5.11 10.64
N ILE A 146 10.75 6.13 10.13
CA ILE A 146 10.13 7.22 9.38
C ILE A 146 9.45 6.67 8.12
N SER A 147 10.08 5.74 7.42
CA SER A 147 9.53 5.22 6.17
C SER A 147 8.23 4.44 6.41
N VAL A 148 8.20 3.56 7.41
CA VAL A 148 6.97 2.86 7.86
C VAL A 148 5.90 3.84 8.37
N MET A 149 6.29 4.88 9.11
CA MET A 149 5.36 5.90 9.59
C MET A 149 4.73 6.68 8.41
N GLU A 150 5.52 7.03 7.40
CA GLU A 150 5.03 7.77 6.23
C GLU A 150 4.17 6.91 5.29
N GLU A 151 4.38 5.59 5.22
CA GLU A 151 3.45 4.66 4.56
C GLU A 151 2.05 4.75 5.17
N HIS A 152 1.94 4.55 6.49
CA HIS A 152 0.66 4.59 7.22
C HIS A 152 -0.03 5.97 7.12
N LYS A 153 0.74 7.05 7.02
CA LYS A 153 0.22 8.41 6.85
C LYS A 153 -0.26 8.69 5.44
N ALA A 154 0.39 8.11 4.43
CA ALA A 154 0.04 8.33 3.04
C ALA A 154 -1.38 7.83 2.75
N ARG A 155 -1.69 6.60 3.17
CA ARG A 155 -3.02 6.00 3.00
C ARG A 155 -3.34 5.01 4.12
N PRO A 156 -4.60 4.93 4.59
CA PRO A 156 -5.03 3.87 5.49
C PRO A 156 -4.75 2.48 4.90
N GLY A 157 -4.25 1.57 5.73
CA GLY A 157 -3.95 0.17 5.36
C GLY A 157 -2.65 -0.03 4.57
N TRP A 158 -1.89 1.03 4.27
CA TRP A 158 -0.50 0.92 3.78
C TRP A 158 0.46 0.58 4.91
N GLY A 159 1.57 -0.07 4.57
CA GLY A 159 2.46 -0.72 5.54
C GLY A 159 1.92 -2.09 6.00
N ASP A 160 2.74 -2.81 6.74
CA ASP A 160 2.30 -4.06 7.37
C ASP A 160 1.34 -3.76 8.52
N SER A 161 0.23 -4.52 8.59
CA SER A 161 -0.66 -4.48 9.75
C SER A 161 0.12 -4.85 11.02
N VAL A 162 -0.41 -4.50 12.20
CA VAL A 162 0.21 -4.89 13.48
C VAL A 162 0.16 -6.41 13.60
N ALA A 163 1.23 -7.03 13.12
CA ALA A 163 1.34 -8.46 12.96
C ALA A 163 1.20 -9.15 14.32
N LEU A 164 0.58 -10.33 14.32
CA LEU A 164 0.49 -11.20 15.49
C LEU A 164 1.88 -11.42 16.12
N GLU A 165 2.89 -11.47 15.27
CA GLU A 165 4.31 -11.62 15.57
C GLU A 165 4.86 -10.43 16.35
N ALA A 166 4.39 -9.21 16.07
CA ALA A 166 4.77 -8.02 16.82
C ALA A 166 4.22 -8.05 18.26
N LEU A 167 2.93 -8.37 18.40
CA LEU A 167 2.29 -8.52 19.72
C LEU A 167 2.95 -9.64 20.54
N LYS A 168 3.30 -10.75 19.87
CA LYS A 168 4.09 -11.84 20.47
C LYS A 168 5.45 -11.34 20.95
N GLY A 169 6.15 -10.55 20.14
CA GLY A 169 7.43 -9.95 20.48
C GLY A 169 7.35 -9.04 21.71
N ILE A 170 6.29 -8.25 21.84
CA ILE A 170 6.03 -7.42 23.03
C ILE A 170 5.85 -8.31 24.28
N GLN A 171 4.99 -9.32 24.20
CA GLN A 171 4.71 -10.20 25.34
C GLN A 171 5.93 -11.01 25.78
N GLU A 172 6.71 -11.51 24.82
CA GLU A 172 7.95 -12.26 25.05
C GLU A 172 9.14 -11.34 25.40
N LYS A 173 8.93 -10.01 25.49
CA LYS A 173 9.95 -8.99 25.79
C LYS A 173 11.16 -9.05 24.84
N LYS A 174 10.87 -9.21 23.55
CA LYS A 174 11.87 -9.30 22.46
C LYS A 174 12.19 -7.97 21.79
N LEU A 175 11.59 -6.86 22.25
CA LEU A 175 11.94 -5.52 21.77
C LEU A 175 13.38 -5.20 22.16
N LEU A 176 14.10 -4.52 21.26
CA LEU A 176 15.47 -4.08 21.51
C LEU A 176 15.47 -2.70 22.18
N PRO A 177 16.43 -2.38 23.06
CA PRO A 177 16.67 -0.99 23.48
C PRO A 177 16.90 -0.09 22.25
N ILE A 178 16.49 1.19 22.30
CA ILE A 178 16.65 2.12 21.17
C ILE A 178 18.12 2.26 20.72
N ALA A 179 19.05 2.12 21.67
CA ALA A 179 20.49 2.12 21.40
C ALA A 179 20.97 0.92 20.57
N GLU A 180 20.24 -0.19 20.61
CA GLU A 180 20.58 -1.44 19.93
C GLU A 180 19.67 -1.74 18.72
N LEU A 181 18.65 -0.92 18.48
CA LEU A 181 17.61 -1.21 17.48
C LEU A 181 18.16 -1.35 16.04
N ASN A 182 19.28 -0.68 15.71
CA ASN A 182 19.98 -0.88 14.43
C ASN A 182 20.41 -2.35 14.22
N ALA A 183 20.79 -3.06 15.29
CA ALA A 183 21.22 -4.44 15.21
C ALA A 183 20.08 -5.38 14.81
N GLY A 184 18.83 -5.04 15.10
CA GLY A 184 17.68 -5.86 14.72
C GLY A 184 17.51 -6.02 13.20
N PHE A 185 17.95 -5.04 12.42
CA PHE A 185 17.94 -5.08 10.96
C PHE A 185 19.18 -5.78 10.36
N GLN A 186 20.33 -5.67 11.04
CA GLN A 186 21.62 -6.09 10.48
C GLN A 186 22.07 -7.47 10.98
N ARG A 187 21.68 -7.83 12.20
CA ARG A 187 22.13 -9.01 12.93
C ARG A 187 20.95 -9.59 13.73
N PRO A 188 19.93 -10.13 13.06
CA PRO A 188 18.76 -10.66 13.73
C PRO A 188 19.15 -11.83 14.66
N SER A 189 18.67 -11.79 15.90
CA SER A 189 18.96 -12.82 16.92
C SER A 189 18.00 -14.01 16.87
N PHE A 190 16.84 -13.87 16.20
CA PHE A 190 15.86 -14.93 16.00
C PHE A 190 15.05 -14.73 14.70
N PRO A 191 14.41 -15.80 14.17
CA PRO A 191 13.52 -15.68 13.01
C PRO A 191 12.36 -14.71 13.27
N GLY A 192 12.23 -13.65 12.48
CA GLY A 192 11.21 -12.62 12.65
C GLY A 192 11.69 -11.33 13.35
N GLN A 193 12.94 -11.27 13.81
CA GLN A 193 13.49 -10.06 14.45
C GLN A 193 13.47 -8.84 13.51
N VAL A 194 13.72 -9.04 12.20
CA VAL A 194 13.71 -7.94 11.22
C VAL A 194 12.32 -7.30 11.15
N GLN A 195 11.27 -8.12 11.01
CA GLN A 195 9.87 -7.65 10.98
C GLN A 195 9.50 -6.95 12.30
N LEU A 196 9.90 -7.52 13.44
CA LEU A 196 9.69 -6.87 14.74
C LEU A 196 10.41 -5.52 14.83
N SER A 197 11.61 -5.40 14.25
CA SER A 197 12.37 -4.15 14.24
C SER A 197 11.75 -3.08 13.33
N TYR A 198 11.16 -3.45 12.19
CA TYR A 198 10.35 -2.53 11.38
C TYR A 198 9.16 -1.99 12.17
N PHE A 199 8.37 -2.89 12.77
CA PHE A 199 7.25 -2.50 13.64
C PHE A 199 7.70 -1.58 14.78
N GLN A 200 8.76 -1.97 15.50
CA GLN A 200 9.27 -1.22 16.63
C GLN A 200 9.78 0.17 16.22
N ALA A 201 10.48 0.27 15.10
CA ALA A 201 10.99 1.53 14.57
C ALA A 201 9.86 2.49 14.14
N GLY A 202 8.84 1.96 13.46
CA GLY A 202 7.65 2.72 13.08
C GLY A 202 6.93 3.28 14.31
N GLU A 203 6.61 2.42 15.28
CA GLU A 203 5.97 2.82 16.53
C GLU A 203 6.83 3.79 17.37
N ALA A 204 8.16 3.68 17.32
CA ALA A 204 9.05 4.63 17.98
C ALA A 204 8.97 6.03 17.37
N CYS A 205 8.90 6.13 16.04
CA CYS A 205 8.71 7.41 15.34
C CYS A 205 7.32 8.00 15.62
N ASP A 206 6.30 7.15 15.61
CA ASP A 206 4.91 7.49 15.95
C ASP A 206 4.80 8.03 17.39
N PHE A 207 5.49 7.38 18.34
CA PHE A 207 5.61 7.82 19.73
C PHE A 207 6.30 9.18 19.83
N ILE A 208 7.42 9.36 19.12
CA ILE A 208 8.16 10.64 19.11
C ILE A 208 7.27 11.76 18.59
N GLU A 209 6.56 11.56 17.48
CA GLU A 209 5.69 12.57 16.91
C GLU A 209 4.50 12.90 17.82
N LYS A 210 3.87 11.89 18.45
CA LYS A 210 2.72 12.10 19.35
C LYS A 210 3.09 12.82 20.64
N GLU A 211 4.24 12.51 21.22
CA GLU A 211 4.66 13.05 22.53
C GLU A 211 5.46 14.34 22.42
N PHE A 212 6.25 14.50 21.35
CA PHE A 212 7.20 15.63 21.19
C PHE A 212 6.94 16.47 19.93
N GLY A 213 5.99 16.06 19.08
CA GLY A 213 5.66 16.75 17.83
C GLY A 213 6.58 16.37 16.67
N PHE A 214 6.12 16.62 15.45
CA PHE A 214 6.89 16.30 14.23
C PHE A 214 8.20 17.09 14.13
N GLN A 215 8.28 18.29 14.73
CA GLN A 215 9.53 19.06 14.78
C GLN A 215 10.65 18.28 15.49
N ALA A 216 10.32 17.43 16.48
CA ALA A 216 11.31 16.58 17.13
C ALA A 216 11.94 15.59 16.13
N ILE A 217 11.18 15.02 15.20
CA ILE A 217 11.72 14.15 14.15
C ILE A 217 12.72 14.92 13.28
N LEU A 218 12.39 16.15 12.88
CA LEU A 218 13.30 17.00 12.09
C LEU A 218 14.58 17.35 12.86
N ASP A 219 14.46 17.65 14.15
CA ASP A 219 15.59 17.97 15.02
C ASP A 219 16.48 16.74 15.30
N LEU A 220 15.89 15.54 15.41
CA LEU A 220 16.65 14.28 15.47
C LEU A 220 17.47 14.08 14.19
N LEU A 221 16.86 14.20 13.01
CA LEU A 221 17.56 14.09 11.73
C LEU A 221 18.70 15.11 11.63
N LYS A 222 18.47 16.36 12.04
CA LYS A 222 19.51 17.39 12.11
C LYS A 222 20.64 17.01 13.07
N GLY A 223 20.31 16.48 14.26
CA GLY A 223 21.30 16.01 15.23
C GLY A 223 22.22 14.93 14.65
N PHE A 224 21.67 13.98 13.92
CA PHE A 224 22.46 12.92 13.26
C PHE A 224 23.25 13.43 12.05
N LYS A 225 22.75 14.40 11.30
CA LYS A 225 23.53 15.09 10.24
C LYS A 225 24.84 15.68 10.79
N GLU A 226 24.76 16.25 12.00
CA GLU A 226 25.88 16.83 12.74
C GLU A 226 26.80 15.78 13.38
N ASP A 227 26.58 14.48 13.12
CA ASP A 227 27.38 13.34 13.60
C ASP A 227 27.40 13.23 15.14
N LYS A 228 26.33 13.69 15.80
CA LYS A 228 26.18 13.57 17.26
C LYS A 228 25.77 12.14 17.64
N PRO A 229 26.29 11.60 18.77
CA PRO A 229 25.91 10.28 19.24
C PRO A 229 24.45 10.27 19.74
N LEU A 230 23.81 9.10 19.69
CA LEU A 230 22.39 8.91 20.02
C LEU A 230 22.01 9.54 21.35
N GLU A 231 22.82 9.32 22.40
CA GLU A 231 22.58 9.84 23.74
C GLU A 231 22.50 11.37 23.74
N THR A 232 23.37 12.03 22.98
CA THR A 232 23.40 13.49 22.86
C THR A 232 22.20 13.99 22.06
N VAL A 233 21.84 13.28 21.00
CA VAL A 233 20.68 13.64 20.17
C VAL A 233 19.38 13.50 20.98
N LEU A 234 19.14 12.37 21.65
CA LEU A 234 17.93 12.17 22.46
C LEU A 234 17.84 13.14 23.64
N SER A 235 18.95 13.39 24.36
CA SER A 235 18.96 14.30 25.51
C SER A 235 18.76 15.76 25.12
N SER A 236 19.28 16.18 23.95
CA SER A 236 19.11 17.55 23.46
C SER A 236 17.73 17.80 22.87
N VAL A 237 17.18 16.85 22.11
CA VAL A 237 15.91 17.00 21.39
C VAL A 237 14.71 16.59 22.25
N LEU A 238 14.75 15.38 22.82
CA LEU A 238 13.61 14.81 23.56
C LEU A 238 13.68 15.05 25.07
N ARG A 239 14.82 15.54 25.57
CA ARG A 239 15.12 15.66 27.02
C ARG A 239 15.05 14.32 27.75
N LEU A 240 15.46 13.24 27.06
CA LEU A 240 15.50 11.88 27.60
C LEU A 240 16.87 11.24 27.37
N THR A 241 17.31 10.44 28.33
CA THR A 241 18.34 9.41 28.10
C THR A 241 17.75 8.25 27.28
N PRO A 242 18.57 7.40 26.63
CA PRO A 242 18.06 6.22 25.93
C PRO A 242 17.20 5.31 26.83
N GLN A 243 17.61 5.11 28.09
CA GLN A 243 16.88 4.26 29.03
C GLN A 243 15.51 4.86 29.43
N GLU A 244 15.43 6.18 29.62
CA GLU A 244 14.16 6.85 29.89
C GLU A 244 13.24 6.84 28.65
N PHE A 245 13.81 6.96 27.46
CA PHE A 245 13.09 6.77 26.20
C PHE A 245 12.49 5.36 26.14
N ASP A 246 13.29 4.32 26.32
CA ASP A 246 12.83 2.92 26.29
C ASP A 246 11.73 2.67 27.32
N THR A 247 11.86 3.24 28.53
CA THR A 247 10.84 3.10 29.58
C THR A 247 9.51 3.72 29.17
N ARG A 248 9.52 4.97 28.67
CA ARG A 248 8.30 5.66 28.24
C ARG A 248 7.70 5.02 26.98
N PHE A 249 8.54 4.67 26.02
CA PHE A 249 8.12 4.02 24.78
C PHE A 249 7.46 2.66 25.04
N ASN A 250 8.05 1.83 25.90
CA ASN A 250 7.45 0.55 26.27
C ASN A 250 6.09 0.71 26.98
N GLN A 251 5.94 1.74 27.83
CA GLN A 251 4.64 2.05 28.44
C GLN A 251 3.60 2.46 27.40
N PHE A 252 4.00 3.31 26.44
CA PHE A 252 3.17 3.71 25.32
C PHE A 252 2.71 2.50 24.49
N LEU A 253 3.64 1.62 24.10
CA LEU A 253 3.34 0.40 23.33
C LEU A 253 2.36 -0.51 24.07
N LEU A 254 2.60 -0.79 25.35
CA LEU A 254 1.73 -1.64 26.16
C LEU A 254 0.31 -1.06 26.27
N ALA A 255 0.18 0.26 26.45
CA ALA A 255 -1.12 0.92 26.51
C ALA A 255 -1.85 0.85 25.16
N ARG A 256 -1.13 1.15 24.06
CA ARG A 256 -1.67 1.13 22.69
C ARG A 256 -2.17 -0.24 22.26
N HIS A 257 -1.49 -1.31 22.68
CA HIS A 257 -1.80 -2.68 22.27
C HIS A 257 -2.47 -3.52 23.37
N ALA A 258 -2.91 -2.92 24.48
CA ALA A 258 -3.46 -3.62 25.64
C ALA A 258 -4.62 -4.56 25.30
N ALA A 259 -5.52 -4.15 24.39
CA ALA A 259 -6.66 -4.97 23.98
C ALA A 259 -6.21 -6.25 23.25
N GLY A 260 -5.33 -6.13 22.26
CA GLY A 260 -4.78 -7.27 21.53
C GLY A 260 -3.96 -8.19 22.42
N LEU A 261 -3.09 -7.63 23.27
CA LEU A 261 -2.30 -8.41 24.22
C LEU A 261 -3.16 -9.19 25.23
N LYS A 262 -4.30 -8.63 25.65
CA LYS A 262 -5.26 -9.31 26.54
C LYS A 262 -6.03 -10.42 25.81
N ALA A 263 -6.38 -10.18 24.55
CA ALA A 263 -7.21 -11.08 23.75
C ALA A 263 -6.48 -12.31 23.22
N LEU A 264 -5.15 -12.23 23.07
CA LEU A 264 -4.31 -13.28 22.51
C LEU A 264 -3.76 -14.20 23.60
N ASP A 265 -4.12 -15.48 23.51
CA ASP A 265 -3.50 -16.55 24.28
C ASP A 265 -2.54 -17.31 23.36
N PHE A 266 -1.24 -17.04 23.51
CA PHE A 266 -0.21 -17.65 22.66
C PHE A 266 -0.02 -19.15 22.88
N GLU A 267 -0.39 -19.69 24.04
CA GLU A 267 -0.39 -21.15 24.22
C GLU A 267 -1.55 -21.80 23.47
N LEU A 268 -2.70 -21.11 23.43
CA LEU A 268 -3.85 -21.56 22.65
C LEU A 268 -3.60 -21.42 21.14
N LEU A 269 -2.93 -20.36 20.68
CA LEU A 269 -2.54 -20.18 19.28
C LEU A 269 -1.58 -21.28 18.79
N LYS A 270 -0.70 -21.81 19.65
CA LYS A 270 0.14 -22.96 19.28
C LYS A 270 -0.66 -24.24 19.05
N GLN A 271 -1.89 -24.31 19.56
CA GLN A 271 -2.77 -25.48 19.49
C GLN A 271 -3.93 -25.27 18.51
N GLU A 272 -3.86 -24.22 17.70
CA GLU A 272 -4.93 -23.78 16.79
C GLU A 272 -5.49 -24.90 15.91
N ASP A 273 -4.61 -25.73 15.33
CA ASP A 273 -4.99 -26.87 14.47
C ASP A 273 -5.78 -27.96 15.21
N THR A 274 -5.77 -27.95 16.56
CA THR A 274 -6.49 -28.94 17.38
C THR A 274 -7.87 -28.46 17.84
N LEU A 275 -8.20 -27.19 17.55
CA LEU A 275 -9.39 -26.46 17.99
C LEU A 275 -10.48 -26.41 16.92
N GLU A 276 -10.79 -27.56 16.32
CA GLU A 276 -11.84 -27.67 15.29
C GLU A 276 -13.19 -28.17 15.84
N SER A 277 -13.18 -28.90 16.97
CA SER A 277 -14.42 -29.45 17.54
C SER A 277 -15.24 -28.35 18.23
N PRO A 278 -16.53 -28.19 17.87
CA PRO A 278 -17.40 -27.19 18.47
C PRO A 278 -17.60 -27.44 19.97
N GLU A 279 -17.57 -28.69 20.45
CA GLU A 279 -17.68 -29.04 21.86
C GLU A 279 -16.48 -28.50 22.66
N LYS A 280 -15.25 -28.69 22.13
CA LYS A 280 -14.04 -28.18 22.76
C LYS A 280 -14.04 -26.65 22.78
N LEU A 281 -14.43 -26.03 21.67
CA LEU A 281 -14.51 -24.58 21.56
C LEU A 281 -15.54 -23.99 22.52
N GLN A 282 -16.71 -24.61 22.67
CA GLN A 282 -17.73 -24.18 23.64
C GLN A 282 -17.24 -24.33 25.08
N ALA A 283 -16.57 -25.44 25.43
CA ALA A 283 -15.98 -25.62 26.75
C ALA A 283 -14.90 -24.57 27.05
N LEU A 284 -14.06 -24.24 26.07
CA LEU A 284 -13.08 -23.16 26.20
C LEU A 284 -13.72 -21.79 26.34
N LEU A 285 -14.81 -21.51 25.63
CA LEU A 285 -15.52 -20.23 25.71
C LEU A 285 -16.07 -19.97 27.13
N VAL A 286 -16.49 -21.02 27.86
CA VAL A 286 -16.93 -20.90 29.27
C VAL A 286 -15.81 -20.38 30.17
N THR A 287 -14.57 -20.82 29.94
CA THR A 287 -13.41 -20.45 30.77
C THR A 287 -12.66 -19.22 30.24
N LYS A 288 -12.75 -18.95 28.94
CA LYS A 288 -12.05 -17.88 28.22
C LYS A 288 -13.00 -17.17 27.24
N PRO A 289 -14.05 -16.47 27.73
CA PRO A 289 -15.05 -15.84 26.86
C PRO A 289 -14.48 -14.72 25.98
N ASP A 290 -13.39 -14.08 26.43
CA ASP A 290 -12.68 -13.02 25.70
C ASP A 290 -11.49 -13.54 24.89
N SER A 291 -11.39 -14.85 24.63
CA SER A 291 -10.36 -15.40 23.74
C SER A 291 -10.67 -15.07 22.29
N PHE A 292 -9.77 -14.34 21.63
CA PHE A 292 -9.87 -14.01 20.22
C PHE A 292 -10.02 -15.28 19.36
N LEU A 293 -9.11 -16.25 19.56
CA LEU A 293 -9.03 -17.45 18.73
C LEU A 293 -10.29 -18.32 18.87
N VAL A 294 -10.83 -18.47 20.09
CA VAL A 294 -12.04 -19.28 20.33
C VAL A 294 -13.25 -18.65 19.62
N ASN A 295 -13.41 -17.34 19.74
CA ASN A 295 -14.49 -16.62 19.06
C ASN A 295 -14.33 -16.70 17.53
N LEU A 296 -13.11 -16.55 17.00
CA LEU A 296 -12.86 -16.67 15.56
C LEU A 296 -13.22 -18.07 15.04
N ARG A 297 -12.77 -19.13 15.74
CA ARG A 297 -13.00 -20.52 15.35
C ARG A 297 -14.47 -20.94 15.47
N LEU A 298 -15.18 -20.52 16.53
CA LEU A 298 -16.63 -20.74 16.63
C LEU A 298 -17.41 -20.01 15.54
N GLY A 299 -17.03 -18.76 15.26
CA GLY A 299 -17.59 -17.99 14.16
C GLY A 299 -17.46 -18.74 12.83
N LYS A 300 -16.23 -19.16 12.51
CA LYS A 300 -15.93 -19.96 11.32
C LYS A 300 -16.71 -21.25 11.24
N TYR A 301 -16.77 -22.01 12.34
CA TYR A 301 -17.55 -23.24 12.41
C TYR A 301 -19.01 -23.00 12.01
N TYR A 302 -19.66 -21.94 12.52
CA TYR A 302 -21.04 -21.64 12.17
C TYR A 302 -21.22 -21.12 10.73
N VAL A 303 -20.20 -20.47 10.15
CA VAL A 303 -20.19 -20.14 8.71
C VAL A 303 -20.18 -21.41 7.88
N ASP A 304 -19.26 -22.32 8.17
CA ASP A 304 -19.09 -23.59 7.44
C ASP A 304 -20.35 -24.47 7.54
N GLU A 305 -21.02 -24.47 8.71
CA GLU A 305 -22.29 -25.15 8.97
C GLU A 305 -23.54 -24.44 8.39
N LYS A 306 -23.35 -23.35 7.63
CA LYS A 306 -24.43 -22.55 7.03
C LYS A 306 -25.44 -22.05 8.06
N GLN A 307 -24.96 -21.69 9.26
CA GLN A 307 -25.73 -21.08 10.35
C GLN A 307 -25.26 -19.62 10.57
N PRO A 308 -25.45 -18.73 9.57
CA PRO A 308 -24.88 -17.38 9.58
C PRO A 308 -25.34 -16.55 10.78
N GLU A 309 -26.56 -16.74 11.28
CA GLU A 309 -27.09 -16.00 12.42
C GLU A 309 -26.32 -16.30 13.72
N LYS A 310 -25.81 -17.52 13.86
CA LYS A 310 -25.00 -17.92 15.01
C LYS A 310 -23.55 -17.45 14.86
N ALA A 311 -23.04 -17.35 13.64
CA ALA A 311 -21.66 -16.93 13.37
C ALA A 311 -21.39 -15.47 13.75
N VAL A 312 -22.32 -14.57 13.39
CA VAL A 312 -22.17 -13.11 13.56
C VAL A 312 -21.69 -12.68 14.95
N PRO A 313 -22.31 -13.06 16.08
CA PRO A 313 -21.87 -12.60 17.40
C PRO A 313 -20.43 -13.02 17.74
N TYR A 314 -20.02 -14.23 17.36
CA TYR A 314 -18.65 -14.70 17.60
C TYR A 314 -17.64 -13.97 16.73
N LEU A 315 -17.93 -13.76 15.45
CA LEU A 315 -17.05 -13.04 14.54
C LEU A 315 -16.93 -11.55 14.91
N GLN A 316 -18.03 -10.90 15.31
CA GLN A 316 -18.02 -9.52 15.82
C GLN A 316 -17.20 -9.43 17.11
N LYS A 317 -17.33 -10.41 18.02
CA LYS A 317 -16.52 -10.46 19.23
C LYS A 317 -15.03 -10.63 18.88
N ALA A 318 -14.67 -11.56 17.99
CA ALA A 318 -13.30 -11.75 17.53
C ALA A 318 -12.71 -10.46 16.93
N LYS A 319 -13.45 -9.80 16.03
CA LYS A 319 -13.09 -8.50 15.44
C LYS A 319 -12.86 -7.43 16.52
N SER A 320 -13.72 -7.33 17.52
CA SER A 320 -13.56 -6.33 18.60
C SER A 320 -12.36 -6.62 19.51
N LEU A 321 -12.02 -7.89 19.69
CA LEU A 321 -10.91 -8.34 20.53
C LEU A 321 -9.56 -8.11 19.85
N TYR A 322 -9.48 -8.34 18.53
CA TYR A 322 -8.28 -8.06 17.74
C TYR A 322 -8.64 -7.41 16.40
N PRO A 323 -8.85 -6.07 16.38
CA PRO A 323 -9.21 -5.35 15.16
C PRO A 323 -8.13 -5.38 14.08
N GLY A 324 -6.86 -5.63 14.43
CA GLY A 324 -5.76 -5.65 13.48
C GLY A 324 -5.54 -6.99 12.77
N TYR A 325 -6.36 -8.02 13.04
CA TYR A 325 -6.18 -9.34 12.46
C TYR A 325 -6.67 -9.40 11.02
N ASP A 326 -5.77 -9.67 10.09
CA ASP A 326 -5.97 -9.60 8.64
C ASP A 326 -5.55 -10.87 7.88
N LYS A 327 -5.15 -11.94 8.60
CA LYS A 327 -4.84 -13.25 7.99
C LYS A 327 -6.04 -13.78 7.18
N PRO A 328 -5.84 -14.75 6.27
CA PRO A 328 -6.90 -15.19 5.35
C PRO A 328 -8.22 -15.62 6.00
N ASP A 329 -8.21 -16.11 7.24
CA ASP A 329 -9.40 -16.50 7.99
C ASP A 329 -9.97 -15.38 8.89
N ASN A 330 -9.59 -14.12 8.65
CA ASN A 330 -10.01 -12.98 9.47
C ASN A 330 -11.53 -12.83 9.58
N PRO A 331 -12.03 -12.23 10.69
CA PRO A 331 -13.47 -12.10 10.92
C PRO A 331 -14.16 -11.17 9.91
N TYR A 332 -13.43 -10.25 9.27
CA TYR A 332 -14.02 -9.31 8.31
C TYR A 332 -14.50 -10.01 7.04
N LEU A 333 -13.67 -10.87 6.43
CA LEU A 333 -14.05 -11.64 5.25
C LEU A 333 -15.23 -12.58 5.56
N GLN A 334 -15.18 -13.24 6.71
CA GLN A 334 -16.26 -14.14 7.14
C GLN A 334 -17.58 -13.38 7.37
N LEU A 335 -17.54 -12.23 8.04
CA LEU A 335 -18.73 -11.39 8.23
C LEU A 335 -19.25 -10.84 6.89
N ALA A 336 -18.37 -10.42 5.99
CA ALA A 336 -18.75 -9.94 4.66
C ALA A 336 -19.46 -11.04 3.85
N GLU A 337 -18.98 -12.27 3.91
CA GLU A 337 -19.63 -13.43 3.28
C GLU A 337 -21.00 -13.72 3.89
N VAL A 338 -21.10 -13.73 5.23
CA VAL A 338 -22.36 -13.93 5.95
C VAL A 338 -23.38 -12.85 5.57
N TYR A 339 -23.01 -11.57 5.60
CA TYR A 339 -23.90 -10.48 5.24
C TYR A 339 -24.29 -10.49 3.77
N LYS A 340 -23.38 -10.89 2.86
CA LYS A 340 -23.70 -11.11 1.45
C LYS A 340 -24.75 -12.22 1.30
N ALA A 341 -24.59 -13.35 1.99
CA ALA A 341 -25.55 -14.45 1.93
C ALA A 341 -26.94 -14.06 2.46
N GLN A 342 -26.99 -13.12 3.41
CA GLN A 342 -28.21 -12.51 3.93
C GLN A 342 -28.77 -11.38 3.04
N ASN A 343 -28.18 -11.13 1.87
CA ASN A 343 -28.48 -10.00 0.98
C ASN A 343 -28.34 -8.61 1.66
N ASN A 344 -27.58 -8.53 2.75
CA ASN A 344 -27.25 -7.29 3.45
C ASN A 344 -25.93 -6.72 2.92
N ILE A 345 -25.95 -6.29 1.64
CA ILE A 345 -24.79 -5.71 0.97
C ILE A 345 -24.19 -4.50 1.72
N PRO A 346 -24.98 -3.58 2.33
CA PRO A 346 -24.42 -2.48 3.11
C PRO A 346 -23.54 -2.93 4.28
N ALA A 347 -23.95 -3.97 5.01
CA ALA A 347 -23.13 -4.51 6.09
C ALA A 347 -21.90 -5.23 5.56
N ALA A 348 -22.02 -5.97 4.44
CA ALA A 348 -20.87 -6.62 3.81
C ALA A 348 -19.82 -5.60 3.32
N ILE A 349 -20.27 -4.48 2.74
CA ILE A 349 -19.40 -3.35 2.36
C ILE A 349 -18.66 -2.80 3.58
N ALA A 350 -19.36 -2.55 4.69
CA ALA A 350 -18.74 -2.00 5.90
C ALA A 350 -17.64 -2.92 6.46
N GLU A 351 -17.79 -4.24 6.33
CA GLU A 351 -16.78 -5.20 6.75
C GLU A 351 -15.55 -5.20 5.85
N LEU A 352 -15.72 -5.11 4.52
CA LEU A 352 -14.59 -4.97 3.59
C LEU A 352 -13.91 -3.60 3.69
N GLU A 353 -14.66 -2.51 3.93
CA GLU A 353 -14.10 -1.19 4.22
C GLU A 353 -13.20 -1.24 5.46
N ALA A 354 -13.66 -1.91 6.53
CA ALA A 354 -12.86 -2.09 7.73
C ALA A 354 -11.62 -2.97 7.50
N LEU A 355 -11.74 -4.05 6.73
CA LEU A 355 -10.59 -4.89 6.37
C LEU A 355 -9.54 -4.11 5.58
N THR A 356 -9.96 -3.39 4.55
CA THR A 356 -9.03 -2.66 3.65
C THR A 356 -8.38 -1.46 4.32
N ALA A 357 -8.98 -0.92 5.37
CA ALA A 357 -8.36 0.07 6.25
C ALA A 357 -7.28 -0.53 7.18
N VAL A 358 -7.36 -1.83 7.48
CA VAL A 358 -6.36 -2.56 8.28
C VAL A 358 -5.24 -3.09 7.39
N ASN A 359 -5.59 -3.62 6.21
CA ASN A 359 -4.68 -4.20 5.25
C ASN A 359 -5.13 -3.87 3.81
N ALA A 360 -4.44 -2.92 3.19
CA ALA A 360 -4.68 -2.52 1.80
C ALA A 360 -3.99 -3.42 0.78
N SER A 361 -3.39 -4.54 1.18
CA SER A 361 -2.76 -5.53 0.28
C SER A 361 -3.71 -6.64 -0.14
N ASN A 362 -4.87 -6.78 0.51
CA ASN A 362 -5.86 -7.78 0.14
C ASN A 362 -6.59 -7.39 -1.17
N PHE A 363 -5.99 -7.78 -2.29
CA PHE A 363 -6.46 -7.41 -3.63
C PHE A 363 -7.90 -7.85 -3.89
N ASP A 364 -8.27 -9.08 -3.52
CA ASP A 364 -9.60 -9.62 -3.82
C ASP A 364 -10.67 -8.87 -3.01
N ALA A 365 -10.38 -8.52 -1.76
CA ALA A 365 -11.25 -7.67 -0.95
C ALA A 365 -11.41 -6.27 -1.56
N LEU A 366 -10.33 -5.64 -2.04
CA LEU A 366 -10.39 -4.34 -2.71
C LEU A 366 -11.23 -4.39 -3.99
N LYS A 367 -10.99 -5.40 -4.86
CA LYS A 367 -11.76 -5.58 -6.10
C LYS A 367 -13.24 -5.79 -5.81
N GLN A 368 -13.56 -6.66 -4.85
CA GLN A 368 -14.95 -6.95 -4.47
C GLN A 368 -15.64 -5.73 -3.84
N LEU A 369 -14.95 -5.01 -2.96
CA LEU A 369 -15.47 -3.78 -2.37
C LEU A 369 -15.73 -2.72 -3.45
N GLY A 370 -14.80 -2.51 -4.38
CA GLY A 370 -14.96 -1.59 -5.50
C GLY A 370 -16.18 -1.92 -6.38
N GLN A 371 -16.37 -3.21 -6.71
CA GLN A 371 -17.54 -3.69 -7.44
C GLN A 371 -18.84 -3.36 -6.71
N TRP A 372 -18.95 -3.70 -5.43
CA TRP A 372 -20.17 -3.46 -4.64
C TRP A 372 -20.45 -1.98 -4.42
N LEU A 373 -19.41 -1.17 -4.22
CA LEU A 373 -19.56 0.28 -4.13
C LEU A 373 -20.09 0.86 -5.44
N LYS A 374 -19.60 0.39 -6.59
CA LYS A 374 -20.15 0.75 -7.91
C LYS A 374 -21.62 0.35 -8.04
N GLU A 375 -21.97 -0.92 -7.75
CA GLU A 375 -23.34 -1.44 -7.86
C GLU A 375 -24.33 -0.72 -6.95
N THR A 376 -23.88 -0.25 -5.79
CA THR A 376 -24.69 0.52 -4.83
C THR A 376 -24.68 2.03 -5.10
N GLY A 377 -24.09 2.48 -6.20
CA GLY A 377 -24.04 3.90 -6.60
C GLY A 377 -23.04 4.76 -5.82
N LYS A 378 -22.26 4.17 -4.92
CA LYS A 378 -21.17 4.83 -4.16
C LYS A 378 -19.91 4.96 -5.02
N THR A 379 -20.04 5.63 -6.16
CA THR A 379 -19.01 5.69 -7.20
C THR A 379 -17.73 6.43 -6.76
N GLY A 380 -17.82 7.42 -5.86
CA GLY A 380 -16.66 8.12 -5.31
C GLY A 380 -15.71 7.19 -4.52
N PRO A 381 -16.21 6.55 -3.44
CA PRO A 381 -15.47 5.52 -2.71
C PRO A 381 -14.99 4.36 -3.60
N ALA A 382 -15.79 3.94 -4.60
CA ALA A 382 -15.41 2.88 -5.52
C ALA A 382 -14.09 3.20 -6.24
N LEU A 383 -13.92 4.44 -6.73
CA LEU A 383 -12.67 4.86 -7.38
C LEU A 383 -11.47 4.77 -6.45
N GLN A 384 -11.59 5.26 -5.22
CA GLN A 384 -10.48 5.24 -4.26
C GLN A 384 -10.04 3.81 -3.94
N VAL A 385 -10.99 2.91 -3.71
CA VAL A 385 -10.73 1.50 -3.41
C VAL A 385 -10.11 0.78 -4.60
N LEU A 386 -10.63 1.00 -5.81
CA LEU A 386 -10.10 0.37 -7.01
C LEU A 386 -8.71 0.91 -7.39
N GLU A 387 -8.42 2.19 -7.16
CA GLU A 387 -7.07 2.73 -7.30
C GLU A 387 -6.09 2.06 -6.32
N ASN A 388 -6.53 1.78 -5.09
CA ASN A 388 -5.72 1.00 -4.15
C ASN A 388 -5.45 -0.43 -4.66
N ALA A 389 -6.41 -1.08 -5.33
CA ALA A 389 -6.19 -2.40 -5.93
C ALA A 389 -5.08 -2.37 -7.01
N VAL A 390 -4.99 -1.27 -7.78
CA VAL A 390 -3.91 -1.08 -8.78
C VAL A 390 -2.54 -0.98 -8.10
N TYR A 391 -2.44 -0.38 -6.90
CA TYR A 391 -1.20 -0.32 -6.12
C TYR A 391 -0.77 -1.65 -5.49
N VAL A 392 -1.58 -2.69 -5.62
CA VAL A 392 -1.25 -4.07 -5.27
C VAL A 392 -0.95 -4.86 -6.53
N TYR A 393 -1.88 -4.87 -7.49
CA TYR A 393 -1.71 -5.65 -8.72
C TYR A 393 -2.32 -4.93 -9.93
N PRO A 394 -1.49 -4.25 -10.74
CA PRO A 394 -1.95 -3.45 -11.87
C PRO A 394 -2.18 -4.29 -13.15
N PHE A 395 -2.13 -5.62 -13.09
CA PHE A 395 -2.28 -6.48 -14.27
C PHE A 395 -3.63 -7.22 -14.32
N ASP A 396 -4.64 -6.71 -13.62
CA ASP A 396 -6.01 -7.27 -13.60
C ASP A 396 -6.93 -6.40 -14.46
N THR A 397 -7.32 -6.91 -15.63
CA THR A 397 -8.15 -6.19 -16.61
C THR A 397 -9.51 -5.76 -16.03
N ASP A 398 -10.09 -6.53 -15.11
CA ASP A 398 -11.42 -6.20 -14.56
C ASP A 398 -11.34 -4.97 -13.65
N VAL A 399 -10.27 -4.80 -12.87
CA VAL A 399 -10.09 -3.59 -12.05
C VAL A 399 -10.04 -2.34 -12.93
N HIS A 400 -9.31 -2.40 -14.05
CA HIS A 400 -9.28 -1.29 -15.00
C HIS A 400 -10.64 -1.04 -15.66
N LYS A 401 -11.39 -2.08 -16.01
CA LYS A 401 -12.76 -1.93 -16.52
C LYS A 401 -13.66 -1.22 -15.50
N LEU A 402 -13.58 -1.62 -14.23
CA LEU A 402 -14.36 -0.98 -13.18
C LEU A 402 -13.98 0.48 -12.97
N LEU A 403 -12.68 0.80 -12.94
CA LEU A 403 -12.22 2.19 -12.85
C LEU A 403 -12.66 3.02 -14.06
N ALA A 404 -12.56 2.46 -15.27
CA ALA A 404 -12.96 3.13 -16.50
C ALA A 404 -14.46 3.43 -16.51
N GLU A 405 -15.31 2.45 -16.21
CA GLU A 405 -16.77 2.60 -16.17
C GLU A 405 -17.22 3.61 -15.10
N VAL A 406 -16.67 3.50 -13.89
CA VAL A 406 -16.98 4.42 -12.80
C VAL A 406 -16.50 5.83 -13.15
N GLY A 407 -15.29 5.95 -13.72
CA GLY A 407 -14.72 7.22 -14.19
C GLY A 407 -15.56 7.91 -15.25
N SER A 408 -15.94 7.18 -16.30
CA SER A 408 -16.80 7.67 -17.37
C SER A 408 -18.15 8.14 -16.83
N SER A 409 -18.77 7.37 -15.92
CA SER A 409 -20.05 7.76 -15.31
C SER A 409 -19.98 9.05 -14.46
N GLN A 410 -18.80 9.40 -13.95
CA GLN A 410 -18.55 10.64 -13.22
C GLN A 410 -18.03 11.79 -14.10
N GLY A 411 -17.87 11.57 -15.42
CA GLY A 411 -17.23 12.54 -16.32
C GLY A 411 -15.73 12.73 -16.07
N LYS A 412 -15.08 11.82 -15.34
CA LYS A 412 -13.61 11.81 -15.11
C LYS A 412 -12.90 11.18 -16.30
N LEU A 413 -13.06 11.79 -17.47
CA LEU A 413 -12.66 11.22 -18.76
C LEU A 413 -11.16 10.95 -18.87
N GLU A 414 -10.30 11.81 -18.30
CA GLU A 414 -8.84 11.58 -18.32
C GLU A 414 -8.42 10.33 -17.53
N MET A 415 -9.07 10.10 -16.39
CA MET A 415 -8.88 8.87 -15.62
C MET A 415 -9.41 7.68 -16.41
N ALA A 416 -10.63 7.76 -16.97
CA ALA A 416 -11.17 6.68 -17.80
C ALA A 416 -10.24 6.34 -18.97
N LEU A 417 -9.66 7.34 -19.62
CA LEU A 417 -8.68 7.17 -20.70
C LEU A 417 -7.42 6.43 -20.23
N ARG A 418 -6.88 6.77 -19.05
CA ARG A 418 -5.75 6.04 -18.44
C ARG A 418 -6.08 4.55 -18.30
N GLU A 419 -7.27 4.24 -17.80
CA GLU A 419 -7.70 2.86 -17.54
C GLU A 419 -7.98 2.06 -18.81
N TYR A 420 -8.63 2.66 -19.82
CA TYR A 420 -8.79 2.00 -21.12
C TYR A 420 -7.44 1.76 -21.82
N ARG A 421 -6.47 2.68 -21.66
CA ARG A 421 -5.08 2.45 -22.11
C ARG A 421 -4.41 1.31 -21.36
N ALA A 422 -4.67 1.16 -20.05
CA ALA A 422 -4.18 0.03 -19.27
C ALA A 422 -4.78 -1.30 -19.75
N ILE A 423 -6.10 -1.35 -20.01
CA ILE A 423 -6.77 -2.51 -20.61
C ILE A 423 -6.10 -2.89 -21.93
N LEU A 424 -5.90 -1.92 -22.83
CA LEU A 424 -5.25 -2.16 -24.12
C LEU A 424 -3.81 -2.66 -23.97
N ALA A 425 -3.07 -2.14 -22.99
CA ALA A 425 -1.70 -2.56 -22.68
C ALA A 425 -1.60 -3.98 -22.11
N LEU A 426 -2.69 -4.51 -21.54
CA LEU A 426 -2.81 -5.90 -21.08
C LEU A 426 -3.16 -6.90 -22.19
N GLU A 427 -3.20 -6.45 -23.45
CA GLU A 427 -3.45 -7.28 -24.63
C GLU A 427 -4.76 -8.11 -24.51
N PRO A 428 -5.93 -7.45 -24.40
CA PRO A 428 -7.19 -8.14 -24.23
C PRO A 428 -7.54 -8.95 -25.48
N VAL A 429 -8.33 -10.00 -25.32
CA VAL A 429 -8.76 -10.87 -26.45
C VAL A 429 -9.45 -10.05 -27.54
N ASP A 430 -10.36 -9.15 -27.16
CA ASP A 430 -11.02 -8.23 -28.08
C ASP A 430 -10.27 -6.89 -28.15
N ARG A 431 -9.17 -6.87 -28.90
CA ARG A 431 -8.36 -5.67 -29.10
C ARG A 431 -9.08 -4.58 -29.90
N ALA A 432 -9.98 -4.95 -30.82
CA ALA A 432 -10.73 -3.98 -31.61
C ALA A 432 -11.67 -3.16 -30.71
N ALA A 433 -12.39 -3.83 -29.80
CA ALA A 433 -13.21 -3.15 -28.80
C ALA A 433 -12.36 -2.26 -27.88
N ALA A 434 -11.21 -2.74 -27.39
CA ALA A 434 -10.34 -1.94 -26.51
C ALA A 434 -9.79 -0.67 -27.21
N HIS A 435 -9.41 -0.75 -28.49
CA HIS A 435 -9.03 0.43 -29.27
C HIS A 435 -10.19 1.41 -29.43
N PHE A 436 -11.41 0.90 -29.66
CA PHE A 436 -12.60 1.73 -29.75
C PHE A 436 -12.96 2.41 -28.42
N ASP A 437 -12.83 1.73 -27.29
CA ASP A 437 -13.10 2.34 -25.98
C ASP A 437 -12.17 3.53 -25.72
N VAL A 438 -10.87 3.37 -26.02
CA VAL A 438 -9.89 4.47 -25.98
C VAL A 438 -10.30 5.59 -26.95
N ALA A 439 -10.70 5.24 -28.18
CA ALA A 439 -11.12 6.20 -29.19
C ALA A 439 -12.35 7.01 -28.77
N ASN A 440 -13.33 6.35 -28.13
CA ASN A 440 -14.56 6.98 -27.70
C ASN A 440 -14.29 8.02 -26.60
N VAL A 441 -13.48 7.68 -25.60
CA VAL A 441 -13.11 8.64 -24.55
C VAL A 441 -12.27 9.80 -25.11
N LEU A 442 -11.34 9.54 -26.03
CA LEU A 442 -10.59 10.61 -26.71
C LEU A 442 -11.51 11.54 -27.51
N PHE A 443 -12.54 11.01 -28.15
CA PHE A 443 -13.53 11.80 -28.86
C PHE A 443 -14.32 12.70 -27.91
N GLU A 444 -14.75 12.17 -26.75
CA GLU A 444 -15.43 12.93 -25.71
C GLU A 444 -14.55 14.02 -25.08
N LEU A 445 -13.24 13.77 -24.96
CA LEU A 445 -12.22 14.76 -24.56
C LEU A 445 -11.91 15.81 -25.65
N GLY A 446 -12.46 15.66 -26.86
CA GLY A 446 -12.18 16.55 -27.99
C GLY A 446 -10.84 16.30 -28.69
N MET A 447 -10.11 15.25 -28.30
CA MET A 447 -8.83 14.84 -28.88
C MET A 447 -9.03 14.09 -30.21
N ARG A 448 -9.67 14.76 -31.18
CA ARG A 448 -10.17 14.15 -32.43
C ARG A 448 -9.11 13.42 -33.25
N ALA A 449 -7.88 13.95 -33.31
CA ALA A 449 -6.81 13.34 -34.10
C ALA A 449 -6.39 11.97 -33.53
N GLU A 450 -6.21 11.90 -32.22
CA GLU A 450 -5.85 10.67 -31.51
C GLU A 450 -7.00 9.67 -31.49
N ALA A 451 -8.24 10.16 -31.30
CA ALA A 451 -9.44 9.34 -31.43
C ALA A 451 -9.48 8.65 -32.80
N LYS A 452 -9.25 9.40 -33.88
CA LYS A 452 -9.22 8.86 -35.25
C LYS A 452 -8.15 7.78 -35.42
N GLN A 453 -6.96 7.96 -34.86
CA GLN A 453 -5.91 6.94 -34.92
C GLN A 453 -6.36 5.63 -34.24
N GLN A 454 -6.99 5.71 -33.08
CA GLN A 454 -7.48 4.54 -32.36
C GLN A 454 -8.67 3.86 -33.07
N VAL A 455 -9.57 4.64 -33.68
CA VAL A 455 -10.63 4.09 -34.54
C VAL A 455 -10.04 3.31 -35.71
N LEU A 456 -9.03 3.86 -36.39
CA LEU A 456 -8.38 3.17 -37.49
C LEU A 456 -7.69 1.87 -37.02
N ALA A 457 -7.02 1.89 -35.88
CA ALA A 457 -6.44 0.68 -35.29
C ALA A 457 -7.51 -0.39 -34.97
N ALA A 458 -8.68 0.00 -34.47
CA ALA A 458 -9.79 -0.93 -34.27
C ALA A 458 -10.27 -1.56 -35.60
N LEU A 459 -10.42 -0.75 -36.66
CA LEU A 459 -10.87 -1.20 -37.97
C LEU A 459 -9.82 -1.98 -38.75
N GLU A 460 -8.53 -1.77 -38.50
CA GLU A 460 -7.46 -2.61 -39.04
C GLU A 460 -7.55 -4.04 -38.49
N ILE A 461 -7.91 -4.20 -37.22
CA ILE A 461 -8.10 -5.50 -36.57
C ILE A 461 -9.43 -6.13 -37.00
N ALA A 462 -10.51 -5.33 -37.00
CA ALA A 462 -11.85 -5.79 -37.32
C ALA A 462 -12.54 -4.76 -38.26
N PRO A 463 -12.40 -4.91 -39.59
CA PRO A 463 -12.95 -3.95 -40.56
C PRO A 463 -14.47 -3.77 -40.49
N ALA A 464 -15.19 -4.79 -40.03
CA ALA A 464 -16.65 -4.80 -39.88
C ALA A 464 -17.11 -4.35 -38.48
N PHE A 465 -16.23 -3.78 -37.66
CA PHE A 465 -16.60 -3.32 -36.32
C PHE A 465 -17.44 -2.03 -36.40
N GLU A 466 -18.76 -2.20 -36.47
CA GLU A 466 -19.74 -1.14 -36.71
C GLU A 466 -19.57 0.08 -35.79
N PRO A 467 -19.35 -0.06 -34.46
CA PRO A 467 -19.18 1.11 -33.58
C PRO A 467 -18.01 2.00 -34.00
N ALA A 468 -16.89 1.41 -34.45
CA ALA A 468 -15.74 2.15 -34.92
C ALA A 468 -15.99 2.84 -36.28
N GLN A 469 -16.75 2.20 -37.19
CA GLN A 469 -17.15 2.84 -38.45
C GLN A 469 -18.02 4.08 -38.20
N GLU A 470 -18.99 3.98 -37.30
CA GLU A 470 -19.85 5.10 -36.92
C GLU A 470 -19.04 6.25 -36.32
N LEU A 471 -18.10 5.95 -35.41
CA LEU A 471 -17.25 6.97 -34.81
C LEU A 471 -16.32 7.62 -35.85
N LEU A 472 -15.81 6.87 -36.83
CA LEU A 472 -15.00 7.41 -37.92
C LEU A 472 -15.79 8.43 -38.77
N LEU A 473 -17.06 8.14 -39.05
CA LEU A 473 -17.95 9.05 -39.78
C LEU A 473 -18.15 10.35 -39.01
N LYS A 474 -18.40 10.27 -37.69
CA LYS A 474 -18.53 11.45 -36.82
C LYS A 474 -17.24 12.29 -36.78
N LEU A 475 -16.08 11.65 -36.78
CA LEU A 475 -14.76 12.30 -36.79
C LEU A 475 -14.40 12.93 -38.14
N SER A 476 -15.08 12.55 -39.21
CA SER A 476 -14.84 13.03 -40.58
C SER A 476 -15.77 14.17 -40.99
N GLN A 477 -16.72 14.54 -40.11
CA GLN A 477 -17.59 15.72 -40.21
C GLN A 477 -17.03 16.85 -39.35
#